data_AF-A0A6V7Y9F3-F1
#
_entry.id   AF-A0A6V7Y9F3-F1
#
_cell.length_a   1.000
_cell.length_b   1.000
_cell.length_c   1.000
_cell.angle_alpha   90.00
_cell.angle_beta   90.00
_cell.angle_gamma   90.00
#
_symmetry.space_group_name_H-M   'P 1'
#
loop_
_entity.id
_entity.type
_entity.pdbx_description
1 polymer ?
#
loop_
_entity_poly.entity_id
_entity_poly.type
_entity_poly.pdbx_seq_one_letter_code
_entity_poly.pdbx_strand_id
1 'polypeptide(L)'
;MLMRVGSLIFHKIGQLLPEQLKAFTTSDYIFPIGYKVTRIFWSISEIYENDKMFYECLITENEGKPNFIVKILSKNKEEEKKFFGEEPTKSWEEIQELICKLRENTKGKNLRFFPKQLSGEVLFGFAEPAIS
;
A
#
# COMPACT_ATOMS: atom_id res chain seq x y z
N MET A 1 -17.88 -5.41 5.94
CA MET A 1 -18.07 -5.89 4.56
C MET A 1 -16.69 -6.14 3.99
N LEU A 2 -16.37 -7.36 3.52
CA LEU A 2 -15.11 -7.66 2.83
C LEU A 2 -15.42 -7.63 1.34
N MET A 3 -14.92 -6.61 0.63
CA MET A 3 -15.06 -6.52 -0.83
C MET A 3 -13.69 -6.75 -1.45
N ARG A 4 -13.57 -7.75 -2.32
CA ARG A 4 -12.34 -7.99 -3.10
C ARG A 4 -12.52 -7.41 -4.49
N VAL A 5 -11.61 -6.52 -4.88
CA VAL A 5 -11.51 -5.93 -6.22
C VAL A 5 -10.13 -6.26 -6.76
N GLY A 6 -10.05 -7.28 -7.62
CA GLY A 6 -8.78 -7.75 -8.19
C GLY A 6 -7.73 -8.14 -7.13
N SER A 7 -6.66 -7.34 -7.05
CA SER A 7 -5.55 -7.48 -6.09
C SER A 7 -5.73 -6.68 -4.80
N LEU A 8 -6.93 -6.18 -4.53
CA LEU A 8 -7.22 -5.37 -3.35
C LEU A 8 -8.38 -5.98 -2.56
N ILE A 9 -8.25 -5.97 -1.24
CA ILE A 9 -9.30 -6.37 -0.30
C ILE A 9 -9.63 -5.15 0.55
N PHE A 10 -10.85 -4.66 0.42
CA PHE A 10 -11.34 -3.52 1.19
C PHE A 10 -11.86 -3.96 2.56
N HIS A 11 -11.46 -3.25 3.61
CA HIS A 11 -11.89 -3.54 4.99
C HIS A 11 -12.73 -2.43 5.61
N LYS A 12 -12.28 -1.17 5.51
CA LYS A 12 -12.91 -0.02 6.18
C LYS A 12 -12.65 1.26 5.40
N ILE A 13 -13.69 2.09 5.24
CA ILE A 13 -13.58 3.38 4.54
C ILE A 13 -12.90 4.47 5.37
N GLY A 14 -12.98 4.38 6.71
CA GLY A 14 -12.52 5.43 7.61
C GLY A 14 -13.53 6.56 7.77
N GLN A 15 -13.13 7.67 8.37
CA GLN A 15 -13.99 8.84 8.55
C GLN A 15 -13.15 10.13 8.64
N LEU A 16 -13.77 11.26 8.31
CA LEU A 16 -13.22 12.60 8.52
C LEU A 16 -14.33 13.51 9.06
N LEU A 17 -13.95 14.37 9.99
CA LEU A 17 -14.76 15.51 10.39
C LEU A 17 -14.60 16.66 9.39
N PRO A 18 -15.57 17.59 9.27
CA PRO A 18 -15.47 18.72 8.35
C PRO A 18 -14.19 19.55 8.52
N GLU A 19 -13.72 19.75 9.76
CA GLU A 19 -12.49 20.52 10.01
C GLU A 19 -11.24 19.79 9.50
N GLN A 20 -11.29 18.46 9.39
CA GLN A 20 -10.18 17.63 8.94
C GLN A 20 -10.07 17.56 7.42
N LEU A 21 -11.14 17.84 6.67
CA LEU A 21 -11.15 17.73 5.20
C LEU A 21 -10.00 18.51 4.56
N LYS A 22 -9.71 19.73 5.04
CA LYS A 22 -8.64 20.56 4.46
C LYS A 22 -7.25 19.92 4.57
N ALA A 23 -6.98 19.17 5.65
CA ALA A 23 -5.68 18.55 5.89
C ALA A 23 -5.55 17.14 5.30
N PHE A 24 -6.68 16.48 5.02
CA PHE A 24 -6.75 15.08 4.58
C PHE A 24 -7.25 14.92 3.14
N THR A 25 -7.15 15.98 2.33
CA THR A 25 -7.54 15.96 0.91
C THR A 25 -6.46 16.57 0.03
N THR A 26 -6.40 16.09 -1.20
CA THR A 26 -5.65 16.68 -2.31
C THR A 26 -6.66 17.13 -3.39
N SER A 27 -6.18 17.60 -4.53
CA SER A 27 -7.04 17.86 -5.69
C SER A 27 -7.82 16.63 -6.16
N ASP A 28 -7.24 15.44 -5.99
CA ASP A 28 -7.72 14.22 -6.64
C ASP A 28 -8.21 13.15 -5.65
N TYR A 29 -7.83 13.24 -4.36
CA TYR A 29 -8.08 12.19 -3.37
C TYR A 29 -8.46 12.70 -1.99
N ILE A 30 -9.26 11.90 -1.29
CA ILE A 30 -9.58 12.04 0.14
C ILE A 30 -8.89 10.89 0.89
N PHE A 31 -8.31 11.19 2.06
CA PHE A 31 -7.56 10.25 2.88
C PHE A 31 -8.22 10.06 4.25
N PRO A 32 -9.25 9.21 4.39
CA PRO A 32 -10.00 9.14 5.64
C PRO A 32 -9.22 8.49 6.78
N ILE A 33 -9.36 9.04 7.98
CA ILE A 33 -8.73 8.46 9.18
C ILE A 33 -9.38 7.11 9.47
N GLY A 34 -8.56 6.08 9.63
CA GLY A 34 -9.00 4.70 9.83
C GLY A 34 -9.39 3.97 8.54
N TYR A 35 -9.11 4.54 7.36
CA TYR A 35 -9.17 3.83 6.09
C TYR A 35 -8.26 2.61 6.13
N LYS A 36 -8.76 1.45 5.66
CA LYS A 36 -8.03 0.20 5.72
C LYS A 36 -8.34 -0.72 4.54
N VAL A 37 -7.29 -1.17 3.87
CA VAL A 37 -7.33 -2.17 2.79
C VAL A 37 -6.17 -3.15 2.93
N THR A 38 -6.26 -4.29 2.26
CA THR A 38 -5.13 -5.18 2.03
C THR A 38 -4.81 -5.23 0.54
N ARG A 39 -3.59 -4.83 0.18
CA ARG A 39 -3.05 -4.96 -1.16
C ARG A 39 -2.33 -6.30 -1.29
N ILE A 40 -2.72 -7.09 -2.29
CA ILE A 40 -2.02 -8.30 -2.69
C ILE A 40 -0.98 -7.88 -3.74
N PHE A 41 0.29 -7.82 -3.34
CA PHE A 41 1.38 -7.33 -4.19
C PHE A 41 2.58 -8.26 -4.14
N TRP A 42 3.63 -7.94 -4.89
CA TRP A 42 4.82 -8.78 -4.97
C TRP A 42 5.50 -8.95 -3.62
N SER A 43 5.99 -10.16 -3.37
CA SER A 43 6.81 -10.48 -2.20
C SER A 43 8.11 -9.68 -2.18
N ILE A 44 8.55 -9.28 -0.98
CA ILE A 44 9.87 -8.63 -0.75
C ILE A 44 10.96 -9.63 -0.33
N SER A 45 10.62 -10.90 -0.12
CA SER A 45 11.55 -11.93 0.37
C SER A 45 11.56 -13.21 -0.47
N GLU A 46 10.63 -13.38 -1.41
CA GLU A 46 10.50 -14.58 -2.26
C GLU A 46 10.43 -14.17 -3.74
N ILE A 47 10.98 -14.98 -4.64
CA ILE A 47 11.29 -14.61 -6.04
C ILE A 47 10.60 -15.51 -7.07
N TYR A 48 9.63 -16.34 -6.67
CA TYR A 48 8.89 -17.12 -7.66
C TYR A 48 7.87 -16.24 -8.40
N GLU A 49 7.61 -16.53 -9.68
CA GLU A 49 6.77 -15.68 -10.58
C GLU A 49 5.34 -15.43 -10.07
N ASN A 50 4.89 -16.14 -9.04
CA ASN A 50 3.57 -16.01 -8.42
C ASN A 50 3.59 -15.62 -6.94
N ASP A 51 4.75 -15.27 -6.37
CA ASP A 51 4.82 -14.94 -4.95
C ASP A 51 4.25 -13.57 -4.67
N LYS A 52 3.08 -13.59 -4.07
CA LYS A 52 2.38 -12.42 -3.58
C LYS A 52 2.34 -12.43 -2.07
N MET A 53 2.56 -11.27 -1.49
CA MET A 53 2.34 -11.00 -0.08
C MET A 53 1.14 -10.10 0.11
N PHE A 54 0.57 -10.17 1.31
CA PHE A 54 -0.54 -9.33 1.72
C PHE A 54 0.02 -8.15 2.52
N TYR A 55 -0.29 -6.94 2.05
CA TYR A 55 0.13 -5.69 2.67
C TYR A 55 -1.11 -5.00 3.24
N GLU A 56 -1.23 -4.86 4.55
CA GLU A 56 -2.28 -4.04 5.16
C GLU A 56 -1.89 -2.56 5.03
N CYS A 57 -2.68 -1.79 4.30
CA CYS A 57 -2.56 -0.35 4.18
C CYS A 57 -3.55 0.32 5.12
N LEU A 58 -3.07 1.24 5.95
CA LEU A 58 -3.84 1.94 6.96
C LEU A 58 -3.52 3.43 6.91
N ILE A 59 -4.55 4.26 7.08
CA ILE A 59 -4.39 5.70 7.30
C ILE A 59 -4.72 6.01 8.74
N THR A 60 -3.79 6.65 9.44
CA THR A 60 -4.01 7.22 10.77
C THR A 60 -3.85 8.72 10.73
N GLU A 61 -4.06 9.37 11.87
CA GLU A 61 -3.74 10.77 12.06
C GLU A 61 -2.49 10.88 12.94
N ASN A 62 -1.63 11.85 12.61
CA ASN A 62 -0.49 12.26 13.41
C ASN A 62 -0.35 13.78 13.29
N GLU A 63 -0.46 14.49 14.42
CA GLU A 63 -0.34 15.96 14.48
C GLU A 63 -1.24 16.72 13.48
N GLY A 64 -2.49 16.28 13.34
CA GLY A 64 -3.47 16.87 12.44
C GLY A 64 -3.27 16.57 10.96
N LYS A 65 -2.35 15.66 10.61
CA LYS A 65 -2.05 15.26 9.24
C LYS A 65 -2.26 13.75 9.01
N PRO A 66 -2.50 13.32 7.77
CA PRO A 66 -2.53 11.90 7.44
C PRO A 66 -1.17 11.25 7.65
N ASN A 67 -1.18 10.07 8.23
CA ASN A 67 -0.03 9.19 8.35
C ASN A 67 -0.36 7.84 7.70
N PHE A 68 0.41 7.49 6.69
CA PHE A 68 0.22 6.30 5.88
C PHE A 68 1.09 5.18 6.41
N ILE A 69 0.48 4.03 6.67
CA ILE A 69 1.14 2.86 7.23
C ILE A 69 0.91 1.68 6.30
N VAL A 70 1.97 0.95 5.98
CA VAL A 70 1.91 -0.32 5.27
C VAL A 70 2.52 -1.41 6.15
N LYS A 71 1.81 -2.51 6.38
CA LYS A 71 2.28 -3.63 7.20
C LYS A 71 2.29 -4.90 6.38
N ILE A 72 3.33 -5.71 6.54
CA ILE A 72 3.38 -7.04 5.93
C ILE A 72 2.58 -8.01 6.78
N LEU A 73 1.56 -8.61 6.20
CA LEU A 73 0.82 -9.70 6.82
C LEU A 73 1.57 -11.01 6.51
N SER A 74 2.57 -11.31 7.33
CA SER A 74 3.33 -12.56 7.25
C SER A 74 2.45 -13.74 7.69
N LYS A 75 2.68 -14.92 7.08
CA LYS A 75 2.07 -16.18 7.55
C LYS A 75 2.68 -16.65 8.89
N ASN A 76 3.90 -16.20 9.18
CA ASN A 76 4.64 -16.55 10.39
C ASN A 76 4.64 -15.32 11.31
N LYS A 77 4.30 -15.51 12.59
CA LYS A 77 4.10 -14.46 13.61
C LYS A 77 5.33 -13.62 13.98
N GLU A 78 6.43 -13.72 13.24
CA GLU A 78 7.64 -12.93 13.49
C GLU A 78 7.49 -11.53 12.88
N GLU A 79 7.97 -10.55 13.66
CA GLU A 79 7.88 -9.09 13.52
C GLU A 79 7.17 -8.57 12.26
N GLU A 80 5.96 -8.04 12.44
CA GLU A 80 5.24 -7.28 11.42
C GLU A 80 6.06 -6.04 11.04
N LYS A 81 6.91 -6.14 10.01
CA LYS A 81 7.60 -4.99 9.44
C LYS A 81 6.56 -3.97 8.98
N LYS A 82 6.69 -2.74 9.48
CA LYS A 82 5.82 -1.60 9.14
C LYS A 82 6.63 -0.54 8.42
N PHE A 83 6.00 0.05 7.43
CA PHE A 83 6.53 1.15 6.64
C PHE A 83 5.60 2.35 6.84
N PHE A 84 6.19 3.54 6.90
CA PHE A 84 5.48 4.77 7.27
C PHE A 84 5.77 5.85 6.23
N GLY A 85 4.83 6.78 6.05
CA GLY A 85 5.03 7.96 5.23
C GLY A 85 3.98 9.02 5.48
N GLU A 86 4.36 10.28 5.32
CA GLU A 86 3.43 11.42 5.32
C GLU A 86 2.62 11.51 4.01
N GLU A 87 3.07 10.79 2.98
CA GLU A 87 2.39 10.63 1.70
C GLU A 87 2.19 9.14 1.38
N PRO A 88 1.15 8.76 0.61
CA PRO A 88 0.90 7.37 0.25
C PRO A 88 2.13 6.71 -0.38
N THR A 89 2.77 7.41 -1.34
CA THR A 89 3.92 6.88 -2.08
C THR A 89 5.11 6.65 -1.16
N LYS A 90 5.39 7.57 -0.23
CA LYS A 90 6.48 7.45 0.74
C LYS A 90 6.38 6.19 1.59
N SER A 91 5.17 5.81 2.00
CA SER A 91 4.97 4.57 2.78
C SER A 91 5.25 3.27 1.99
N TRP A 92 5.37 3.35 0.66
CA TRP A 92 5.64 2.22 -0.24
C TRP A 92 7.04 2.23 -0.88
N GLU A 93 7.80 3.32 -0.77
CA GLU A 93 9.10 3.47 -1.45
C GLU A 93 10.07 2.34 -1.07
N GLU A 94 10.28 2.09 0.21
CA GLU A 94 11.19 1.03 0.66
C GLU A 94 10.74 -0.36 0.19
N ILE A 95 9.42 -0.63 0.19
CA ILE A 95 8.87 -1.89 -0.29
C ILE A 95 9.21 -2.06 -1.78
N GLN A 96 8.98 -1.02 -2.59
CA GLN A 96 9.28 -1.04 -4.01
C GLN A 96 10.77 -1.20 -4.29
N GLU A 97 11.63 -0.53 -3.53
CA GLU A 97 13.08 -0.69 -3.62
C GLU A 97 13.55 -2.11 -3.29
N LEU A 98 13.03 -2.70 -2.22
CA LEU A 98 13.34 -4.08 -1.84
C LEU A 98 12.94 -5.07 -2.95
N ILE A 99 11.76 -4.89 -3.54
CA ILE A 99 11.31 -5.71 -4.67
C ILE A 99 12.22 -5.51 -5.89
N CYS A 100 12.63 -4.27 -6.18
CA CYS A 100 13.56 -3.99 -7.28
C CYS A 100 14.90 -4.71 -7.07
N LYS A 101 15.51 -4.54 -5.89
CA LYS A 101 16.79 -5.18 -5.51
C LYS A 101 16.70 -6.70 -5.58
N LEU A 102 15.64 -7.29 -5.01
CA LEU A 102 15.40 -8.73 -5.01
C LEU A 102 15.38 -9.30 -6.44
N ARG A 103 14.72 -8.59 -7.36
CA ARG A 103 14.61 -9.00 -8.77
C ARG A 103 15.88 -8.74 -9.55
N GLU A 104 16.59 -7.65 -9.29
CA GLU A 104 17.89 -7.36 -9.91
C GLU A 104 18.94 -8.41 -9.54
N ASN A 105 18.95 -8.88 -8.31
CA ASN A 105 19.89 -9.93 -7.86
C ASN A 105 19.59 -11.30 -8.48
N THR A 106 18.44 -11.45 -9.13
CA THR A 106 17.97 -12.71 -9.73
C THR A 106 18.06 -12.70 -11.26
N LYS A 107 18.90 -11.80 -11.82
CA LYS A 107 19.18 -11.53 -13.25
C LYS A 107 19.63 -12.73 -14.12
N GLY A 108 19.40 -13.97 -13.72
CA GLY A 108 19.67 -15.18 -14.50
C GLY A 108 18.57 -15.60 -15.49
N LYS A 109 17.31 -15.17 -15.33
CA LYS A 109 16.23 -15.53 -16.26
C LYS A 109 15.20 -14.39 -16.35
N ASN A 110 15.06 -13.84 -17.56
CA ASN A 110 14.03 -12.88 -17.98
C ASN A 110 14.27 -11.41 -17.60
N LEU A 111 14.95 -10.69 -18.50
CA LEU A 111 14.76 -9.25 -18.73
C LEU A 111 13.28 -8.99 -19.05
N ARG A 112 12.44 -8.85 -18.02
CA ARG A 112 11.10 -8.29 -18.18
C ARG A 112 11.11 -6.92 -17.53
N PHE A 113 10.85 -5.92 -18.36
CA PHE A 113 10.51 -4.54 -18.01
C PHE A 113 10.02 -4.42 -16.56
N PHE A 114 10.76 -3.67 -15.74
CA PHE A 114 10.19 -3.20 -14.48
C PHE A 114 9.01 -2.28 -14.84
N PRO A 115 7.77 -2.61 -14.47
CA PRO A 115 6.70 -1.64 -14.62
C PRO A 115 7.07 -0.42 -13.79
N LYS A 116 6.73 0.76 -14.31
CA LYS A 116 6.90 2.02 -13.60
C LYS A 116 6.42 1.85 -12.15
N GLN A 117 7.18 2.39 -11.20
CA GLN A 117 6.76 2.44 -9.79
C GLN A 117 5.32 2.94 -9.74
N LEU A 118 4.44 2.13 -9.15
CA LEU A 118 3.05 2.50 -8.95
C LEU A 118 3.00 3.58 -7.88
N SER A 119 2.12 4.57 -8.05
CA SER A 119 1.91 5.57 -7.00
C SER A 119 1.29 4.91 -5.77
N GLY A 120 1.52 5.52 -4.60
CA GLY A 120 0.95 5.04 -3.36
C GLY A 120 -0.57 5.08 -3.37
N GLU A 121 -1.19 6.06 -4.03
CA GLU A 121 -2.65 6.17 -4.15
C GLU A 121 -3.24 4.95 -4.86
N VAL A 122 -2.60 4.48 -5.94
CA VAL A 122 -2.96 3.24 -6.64
C VAL A 122 -2.78 2.02 -5.73
N LEU A 123 -1.69 1.98 -4.97
CA LEU A 123 -1.39 0.86 -4.06
C LEU A 123 -2.34 0.80 -2.86
N PHE A 124 -2.81 1.96 -2.37
CA PHE A 124 -3.86 2.10 -1.37
C PHE A 124 -5.27 1.89 -1.95
N GLY A 125 -5.42 1.79 -3.28
CA GLY A 125 -6.68 1.49 -3.94
C GLY A 125 -7.56 2.71 -4.26
N PHE A 126 -7.06 3.93 -4.10
CA PHE A 126 -7.83 5.15 -4.39
C PHE A 126 -8.09 5.37 -5.89
N ALA A 127 -7.33 4.70 -6.76
CA ALA A 127 -7.56 4.71 -8.20
C ALA A 127 -8.53 3.61 -8.67
N GLU A 128 -9.05 2.77 -7.77
CA GLU A 128 -10.02 1.72 -8.13
C GLU A 128 -11.43 2.32 -8.17
N PRO A 129 -12.15 2.26 -9.30
CA PRO A 129 -13.48 2.90 -9.45
C PRO A 129 -14.54 2.37 -8.47
N ALA A 130 -14.33 1.19 -7.91
CA ALA A 130 -15.22 0.59 -6.92
C ALA A 130 -15.00 1.13 -5.49
N ILE A 131 -13.97 1.94 -5.27
CA ILE A 131 -13.57 2.50 -3.97
C ILE A 131 -13.55 4.03 -4.02
N SER A 132 -13.42 4.64 -5.21
CA SER A 132 -13.56 6.07 -5.45
C SER A 132 -15.00 6.56 -5.37
#